data_AF-A0A3A3KMC8-F1
#
_entry.id   AF-A0A3A3KMC8-F1
#
_cell.length_a   1.000
_cell.length_b   1.000
_cell.length_c   1.000
_cell.angle_alpha   90.00
_cell.angle_beta   90.00
_cell.angle_gamma   90.00
#
_symmetry.space_group_name_H-M   'P 1'
#
loop_
_entity.id
_entity.type
_entity.pdbx_description
1 polymer ?
#
loop_
_entity_poly.entity_id
_entity_poly.type
_entity_poly.pdbx_seq_one_letter_code
_entity_poly.pdbx_strand_id
1 'polypeptide(L)'
;MLQSNEYFSGKVKSIGFTSSSTGRASVGVMAEGEYTFGTAEPEEMTVVSGALKVLLPGTVEWKVYTAGEVFNVPGHSEFHLQVAEPTSYLCRYL
;
A
#
# COMPACT_ATOMS: atom_id res chain seq x y z
N MET A 1 21.39 3.02 6.73
CA MET A 1 20.14 3.33 7.45
C MET A 1 18.97 2.95 6.56
N LEU A 2 17.88 2.44 7.12
CA LEU A 2 16.69 2.15 6.31
C LEU A 2 16.05 3.47 5.85
N GLN A 3 15.48 3.50 4.65
CA GLN A 3 14.84 4.69 4.12
C GLN A 3 13.45 4.85 4.75
N SER A 4 13.22 5.90 5.53
CA SER A 4 11.90 6.22 6.08
C SER A 4 11.23 7.31 5.24
N ASN A 5 9.96 7.08 4.87
CA ASN A 5 9.16 8.03 4.12
C ASN A 5 7.91 8.42 4.92
N GLU A 6 7.44 9.64 4.73
CA GLU A 6 6.25 10.18 5.37
C GLU A 6 5.38 10.89 4.32
N TYR A 7 4.09 10.62 4.35
CA TYR A 7 3.10 11.17 3.42
C TYR A 7 1.89 11.70 4.19
N PHE A 8 1.09 12.55 3.54
CA PHE A 8 -0.19 13.05 4.06
C PHE A 8 -0.09 13.61 5.49
N SER A 9 0.92 14.45 5.74
CA SER A 9 1.18 15.06 7.05
C SER A 9 1.34 14.02 8.18
N GLY A 10 2.02 12.92 7.90
CA GLY A 10 2.33 11.90 8.90
C GLY A 10 1.30 10.80 9.03
N LYS A 11 0.18 10.88 8.30
CA LYS A 11 -0.87 9.85 8.33
C LYS A 11 -0.47 8.56 7.66
N VAL A 12 0.49 8.59 6.75
CA VAL A 12 1.08 7.37 6.18
C VAL A 12 2.59 7.43 6.35
N LYS A 13 3.17 6.38 6.90
CA LYS A 13 4.63 6.25 7.08
C LYS A 13 5.09 4.90 6.60
N SER A 14 6.25 4.85 5.94
CA SER A 14 6.84 3.61 5.47
C SER A 14 8.35 3.55 5.68
N ILE A 15 8.87 2.32 5.69
CA ILE A 15 10.29 2.00 5.73
C ILE A 15 10.61 1.12 4.51
N GLY A 16 11.43 1.64 3.61
CA GLY A 16 11.93 0.94 2.44
C GLY A 16 13.15 0.07 2.77
N PHE A 17 13.21 -1.11 2.14
CA PHE A 17 14.29 -2.07 2.28
C PHE A 17 14.44 -2.94 1.01
N THR A 18 15.57 -3.63 0.91
CA THR A 18 15.84 -4.61 -0.15
C THR A 18 16.33 -5.89 0.50
N SER A 19 15.81 -7.04 0.08
CA SER A 19 16.30 -8.35 0.51
C SER A 19 16.39 -9.33 -0.66
N SER A 20 17.21 -10.37 -0.51
CA SER A 20 17.34 -11.43 -1.53
C SER A 20 16.07 -12.26 -1.70
N SER A 21 15.22 -12.35 -0.67
CA SER A 21 13.99 -13.14 -0.70
C SER A 21 12.77 -12.36 -1.19
N THR A 22 12.79 -11.03 -1.05
CA THR A 22 11.61 -10.16 -1.25
C THR A 22 11.82 -9.15 -2.38
N GLY A 23 13.05 -8.95 -2.85
CA GLY A 23 13.39 -7.86 -3.74
C GLY A 23 13.33 -6.51 -3.03
N ARG A 24 13.06 -5.45 -3.79
CA ARG A 24 12.81 -4.12 -3.24
C ARG A 24 11.39 -4.04 -2.70
N ALA A 25 11.23 -3.56 -1.48
CA ALA A 25 9.95 -3.49 -0.81
C ALA A 25 9.88 -2.33 0.20
N SER A 26 8.67 -2.04 0.65
CA SER A 26 8.45 -1.19 1.82
C SER A 26 7.39 -1.79 2.75
N VAL A 27 7.55 -1.57 4.05
CA VAL A 27 6.48 -1.80 5.04
C VAL A 27 6.02 -0.48 5.60
N GLY A 28 4.72 -0.33 5.86
CA GLY A 28 4.19 0.93 6.36
C GLY A 28 2.89 0.78 7.13
N VAL A 29 2.43 1.91 7.67
CA VAL A 29 1.16 2.04 8.37
C VAL A 29 0.42 3.24 7.81
N MET A 30 -0.88 3.07 7.59
CA MET A 30 -1.81 4.12 7.20
C MET A 30 -2.78 4.37 8.34
N ALA A 31 -2.90 5.61 8.80
CA ALA A 31 -3.96 6.03 9.70
C ALA A 31 -5.31 6.13 8.96
N GLU A 32 -6.39 6.31 9.71
CA GLU A 32 -7.73 6.53 9.17
C GLU A 32 -7.77 7.71 8.18
N GLY A 33 -8.42 7.49 7.04
CA GLY A 33 -8.54 8.50 5.99
C GLY A 33 -8.71 7.91 4.60
N GLU A 34 -8.71 8.81 3.62
CA GLU A 34 -8.76 8.48 2.20
C GLU A 34 -7.48 8.94 1.53
N TYR A 35 -6.90 8.08 0.70
CA TYR A 35 -5.60 8.31 0.07
C TYR A 35 -5.64 7.93 -1.40
N THR A 36 -4.85 8.64 -2.20
CA THR A 36 -4.59 8.28 -3.59
C THR A 36 -3.09 8.08 -3.75
N PHE A 37 -2.71 6.95 -4.32
CA PHE A 37 -1.31 6.60 -4.60
C PHE A 37 -1.14 6.35 -6.09
N GLY A 38 -0.07 6.91 -6.65
CA GLY A 38 0.37 6.64 -8.02
C GLY A 38 1.54 5.65 -8.01
N THR A 39 1.59 4.79 -9.02
CA THR A 39 2.64 3.78 -9.19
C THR A 39 3.51 4.12 -10.39
N ALA A 40 4.82 3.92 -10.25
CA ALA A 40 5.76 4.00 -11.37
C ALA A 40 5.94 2.61 -12.02
N GLU A 41 6.08 1.57 -11.20
CA GLU A 41 6.15 0.17 -11.60
C GLU A 41 5.02 -0.62 -10.95
N PRO A 42 4.74 -1.86 -11.39
CA PRO A 42 3.71 -2.67 -10.76
C PRO A 42 4.02 -2.95 -9.28
N GLU A 43 2.99 -2.94 -8.46
CA GLU A 43 3.09 -3.13 -7.01
C GLU A 43 2.22 -4.31 -6.56
N GLU A 44 2.78 -5.17 -5.70
CA GLU A 44 2.03 -6.18 -4.94
C GLU A 44 1.87 -5.69 -3.50
N MET A 45 0.63 -5.43 -3.12
CA MET A 45 0.26 -4.94 -1.79
C MET A 45 -0.32 -6.08 -0.96
N THR A 46 0.28 -6.36 0.18
CA THR A 46 -0.23 -7.30 1.19
C THR A 46 -0.69 -6.51 2.41
N VAL A 47 -1.92 -6.73 2.85
CA VAL A 47 -2.39 -6.19 4.14
C VAL A 47 -1.79 -7.04 5.26
N VAL A 48 -1.05 -6.42 6.18
CA VAL A 48 -0.38 -7.12 7.29
C VAL A 48 -1.28 -7.16 8.53
N SER A 49 -1.98 -6.06 8.84
CA SER A 49 -2.95 -5.96 9.92
C SER A 49 -3.98 -4.87 9.62
N GLY A 50 -5.22 -5.02 10.07
CA GLY A 50 -6.34 -4.13 9.75
C GLY A 50 -7.00 -4.49 8.42
N ALA A 51 -7.55 -3.48 7.74
CA ALA A 51 -8.19 -3.61 6.44
C ALA A 51 -7.99 -2.37 5.56
N LEU A 52 -7.91 -2.60 4.25
CA LEU A 52 -7.90 -1.56 3.22
C LEU A 52 -9.11 -1.75 2.31
N LYS A 53 -9.90 -0.70 2.13
CA LYS A 53 -10.90 -0.67 1.07
C LYS A 53 -10.28 0.03 -0.14
N VAL A 54 -10.15 -0.69 -1.24
CA VAL A 54 -9.33 -0.33 -2.40
C VAL A 54 -10.21 -0.15 -3.64
N LEU A 55 -9.98 0.91 -4.40
CA LEU A 55 -10.48 1.08 -5.75
C LEU A 55 -9.30 1.00 -6.71
N LEU A 56 -9.29 -0.04 -7.55
CA LEU A 56 -8.21 -0.31 -8.49
C LEU A 56 -8.40 0.48 -9.80
N PRO A 57 -7.32 0.79 -10.53
CA PRO A 57 -7.42 1.52 -11.77
C PRO A 57 -8.30 0.78 -12.79
N GLY A 58 -9.21 1.54 -13.41
CA GLY A 58 -10.15 1.00 -14.39
C GLY A 58 -11.35 0.23 -13.81
N THR A 59 -11.49 0.15 -12.48
CA THR A 59 -12.68 -0.41 -11.83
C THR A 59 -13.57 0.69 -11.27
N VAL A 60 -14.84 0.37 -11.05
CA VAL A 60 -15.81 1.26 -10.37
C VAL A 60 -16.18 0.74 -8.97
N GLU A 61 -15.86 -0.53 -8.70
CA GLU A 61 -16.19 -1.19 -7.45
C GLU A 61 -15.04 -1.10 -6.46
N TRP A 62 -15.38 -0.70 -5.23
CA TRP A 62 -14.49 -0.79 -4.09
C TRP A 62 -14.46 -2.20 -3.53
N LYS A 63 -13.27 -2.73 -3.27
CA LYS A 63 -13.08 -4.04 -2.65
C LYS A 63 -12.33 -3.91 -1.33
N VAL A 64 -12.78 -4.64 -0.32
CA VAL A 64 -12.08 -4.71 0.97
C VAL A 64 -11.06 -5.84 0.93
N TYR A 65 -9.86 -5.55 1.40
CA TYR A 65 -8.77 -6.48 1.64
C TYR A 65 -8.40 -6.44 3.12
N THR A 66 -8.37 -7.60 3.74
CA THR A 66 -8.11 -7.81 5.17
C THR A 66 -6.75 -8.47 5.39
N ALA A 67 -6.31 -8.59 6.64
CA ALA A 67 -5.00 -9.14 6.98
C ALA A 67 -4.69 -10.49 6.26
N GLY A 68 -3.54 -10.54 5.61
CA GLY A 68 -3.06 -11.67 4.81
C GLY A 68 -3.50 -11.63 3.34
N GLU A 69 -4.49 -10.81 2.98
CA GLU A 69 -4.93 -10.68 1.60
C GLU A 69 -4.02 -9.77 0.78
N VAL A 70 -3.98 -10.05 -0.53
CA VAL A 70 -3.07 -9.42 -1.49
C VAL A 70 -3.86 -8.80 -2.64
N PHE A 71 -3.41 -7.64 -3.12
CA PHE A 71 -3.84 -7.06 -4.38
C PHE A 71 -2.66 -6.53 -5.18
N ASN A 72 -2.84 -6.51 -6.50
CA ASN A 72 -1.84 -6.01 -7.44
C ASN A 72 -2.31 -4.71 -8.05
N VAL A 73 -1.40 -3.75 -8.17
CA VAL A 73 -1.61 -2.48 -8.85
C VAL A 73 -0.68 -2.43 -10.07
N PRO A 74 -1.19 -2.17 -11.28
CA PRO A 74 -0.35 -1.98 -12.46
C PRO A 74 0.64 -0.84 -12.29
N GLY A 75 1.77 -0.88 -13.00
CA GLY A 75 2.67 0.27 -13.09
C GLY A 75 2.04 1.41 -13.91
N HIS A 76 2.57 2.63 -13.74
CA HIS A 76 2.07 3.83 -14.41
C HIS A 76 0.56 4.03 -14.24
N SER A 77 0.04 3.76 -13.05
CA SER A 77 -1.38 3.87 -12.75
C SER A 77 -1.59 4.54 -11.38
N GLU A 78 -2.84 4.64 -10.95
CA GLU A 78 -3.19 5.12 -9.63
C GLU A 78 -4.30 4.27 -9.02
N PHE A 79 -4.34 4.23 -7.69
CA PHE A 79 -5.37 3.53 -6.93
C PHE A 79 -5.76 4.35 -5.72
N HIS A 80 -6.99 4.15 -5.27
CA HIS A 80 -7.55 4.87 -4.12
C HIS A 80 -7.78 3.92 -2.95
N LEU A 81 -7.60 4.43 -1.75
CA LEU A 81 -7.76 3.72 -0.50
C LEU A 81 -8.70 4.47 0.43
N GLN A 82 -9.61 3.74 1.09
CA GLN A 82 -10.30 4.17 2.29
C GLN A 82 -9.84 3.28 3.45
N VAL A 83 -9.38 3.92 4.52
CA VAL A 83 -8.80 3.28 5.70
C VAL A 83 -9.68 3.61 6.89
N ALA A 84 -10.35 2.60 7.44
CA ALA A 84 -11.32 2.75 8.54
C ALA A 84 -10.70 2.59 9.94
N GLU A 85 -9.51 2.02 10.03
CA GLU A 85 -8.69 1.88 11.24
C GLU A 85 -7.21 1.89 10.85
N PRO A 86 -6.26 2.15 11.77
CA PRO A 86 -4.84 2.05 11.46
C PRO A 86 -4.46 0.67 10.87
N THR A 87 -4.00 0.68 9.62
CA THR A 87 -3.75 -0.54 8.85
C THR A 87 -2.30 -0.60 8.40
N SER A 88 -1.64 -1.74 8.64
CA SER A 88 -0.26 -1.97 8.21
C SER A 88 -0.20 -2.80 6.91
N TYR A 89 0.82 -2.54 6.11
CA TYR A 89 0.98 -3.18 4.80
C TYR A 89 2.44 -3.51 4.49
N LEU A 90 2.61 -4.45 3.55
CA LEU A 90 3.84 -4.72 2.81
C LEU A 90 3.58 -4.43 1.34
N CYS A 91 4.41 -3.60 0.73
CA CYS A 91 4.43 -3.31 -0.69
C CYS A 91 5.69 -3.91 -1.31
N ARG A 92 5.55 -4.81 -2.28
CA ARG A 92 6.66 -5.26 -3.13
C ARG A 92 6.58 -4.53 -4.47
N TYR A 93 7.74 -4.06 -4.95
CA TYR A 93 7.86 -3.45 -6.26
C TYR A 93 8.30 -4.53 -7.26
N LEU A 94 7.54 -4.72 -8.34
CA LEU A 94 7.66 -5.84 -9.28
C LEU A 94 8.35 -5.45 -10.59
#